data_AF-A0A8I0BML6-F1
#
_entry.id   AF-A0A8I0BML6-F1
#
_cell.length_a   1.000
_cell.length_b   1.000
_cell.length_c   1.000
_cell.angle_alpha   90.00
_cell.angle_beta   90.00
_cell.angle_gamma   90.00
#
_symmetry.space_group_name_H-M   'P 1'
#
loop_
_entity.id
_entity.type
_entity.pdbx_description
1 polymer ?
#
loop_
_entity_poly.entity_id
_entity_poly.type
_entity_poly.pdbx_seq_one_letter_code
_entity_poly.pdbx_strand_id
1 'polypeptide(L)'
;MNILMFILTLISGILYMKIDLLFGIFLGVVSLVFLAGQFEISKEKYHAHMFVGSIIVLFFAGMSLLEYLTGFLRPILGEERITLSAGHYTLFLTGLVALFMIFKKRMRSE
;
A
#
# COMPACT_ATOMS: atom_id res chain seq x y z
N MET A 1 -11.62 3.33 -9.90
CA MET A 1 -10.68 2.56 -9.05
C MET A 1 -9.37 3.30 -8.79
N ASN A 2 -8.75 3.93 -9.79
CA ASN A 2 -7.51 4.70 -9.59
C ASN A 2 -7.67 5.81 -8.54
N ILE A 3 -8.79 6.57 -8.57
CA ILE A 3 -9.09 7.57 -7.53
C ILE A 3 -9.17 6.96 -6.12
N LEU A 4 -9.81 5.80 -5.97
CA LEU A 4 -9.90 5.12 -4.68
C LEU A 4 -8.51 4.73 -4.16
N MET A 5 -7.70 4.10 -5.01
CA MET A 5 -6.33 3.72 -4.66
C MET A 5 -5.46 4.93 -4.35
N PHE A 6 -5.62 6.02 -5.10
CA PHE A 6 -4.96 7.29 -4.81
C PHE A 6 -5.30 7.77 -3.40
N ILE A 7 -6.58 7.90 -3.07
CA ILE A 7 -7.03 8.40 -1.76
C ILE A 7 -6.54 7.49 -0.63
N LEU A 8 -6.70 6.17 -0.75
CA LEU A 8 -6.29 5.22 0.29
C LEU A 8 -4.77 5.22 0.51
N THR A 9 -4.00 5.28 -0.58
CA THR A 9 -2.52 5.31 -0.51
C THR A 9 -2.04 6.65 0.06
N LEU A 10 -2.68 7.76 -0.32
CA LEU A 10 -2.37 9.09 0.21
C LEU A 10 -2.67 9.19 1.72
N ILE A 11 -3.83 8.70 2.16
CA ILE A 11 -4.20 8.64 3.59
C ILE A 11 -3.18 7.78 4.35
N SER A 12 -2.81 6.61 3.79
CA SER A 12 -1.79 5.74 4.40
C SER A 12 -0.46 6.47 4.55
N GLY A 13 -0.03 7.21 3.52
CA GLY A 13 1.19 8.03 3.57
C GLY A 13 1.14 9.11 4.64
N ILE A 14 0.06 9.90 4.71
CA ILE A 14 -0.13 10.97 5.72
C ILE A 14 -0.09 10.38 7.14
N LEU A 15 -0.75 9.26 7.37
CA LEU A 15 -0.75 8.62 8.68
C LEU A 15 0.61 8.02 9.03
N TYR A 16 1.36 7.54 8.03
CA TYR A 16 2.70 7.00 8.24
C TYR A 16 3.75 8.06 8.55
N MET A 17 3.58 9.31 8.10
CA MET A 17 4.53 10.40 8.37
C MET A 17 4.79 10.64 9.86
N LYS A 18 3.86 10.23 10.75
CA LYS A 18 4.01 10.34 12.20
C LYS A 18 4.96 9.30 12.80
N ILE A 19 5.29 8.25 12.07
CA ILE A 19 6.06 7.08 12.53
C ILE A 19 7.37 7.03 11.75
N ASP A 20 7.26 7.13 10.43
CA ASP A 20 8.36 7.18 9.49
C ASP A 20 8.04 8.21 8.40
N LEU A 21 8.70 9.37 8.51
CA LEU A 21 8.52 10.49 7.58
C LEU A 21 8.89 10.10 6.15
N LEU A 22 10.01 9.39 5.96
CA LEU A 22 10.52 9.04 4.63
C LEU A 22 9.57 8.05 3.96
N PHE A 23 9.13 7.03 4.70
CA PHE A 23 8.18 6.06 4.17
C PHE A 23 6.81 6.68 3.90
N GLY A 24 6.34 7.61 4.76
CA GLY A 24 5.12 8.37 4.52
C GLY A 24 5.17 9.23 3.25
N ILE A 25 6.27 9.94 3.02
CA ILE A 25 6.51 10.70 1.77
C ILE A 25 6.54 9.77 0.58
N PHE A 26 7.25 8.64 0.68
CA PHE A 26 7.32 7.65 -0.38
C PHE A 26 5.93 7.13 -0.78
N LEU A 27 5.08 6.77 0.18
CA LEU A 27 3.69 6.38 -0.09
C LEU A 27 2.90 7.53 -0.75
N GLY A 28 3.15 8.77 -0.34
CA GLY A 28 2.62 9.97 -1.00
C GLY A 28 2.99 10.02 -2.49
N VAL A 29 4.26 9.77 -2.84
CA VAL A 29 4.72 9.71 -4.24
C VAL A 29 4.06 8.53 -4.98
N VAL A 30 3.98 7.35 -4.37
CA VAL A 30 3.31 6.19 -4.95
C VAL A 30 1.83 6.48 -5.23
N SER A 31 1.16 7.25 -4.37
CA SER A 31 -0.24 7.64 -4.60
C SER A 31 -0.42 8.38 -5.94
N LEU A 32 0.57 9.18 -6.36
CA LEU A 32 0.53 9.93 -7.62
C LEU A 32 0.54 9.02 -8.85
N VAL A 33 1.05 7.79 -8.76
CA VAL A 33 0.96 6.80 -9.84
C VAL A 33 -0.50 6.50 -10.18
N PHE A 34 -1.35 6.37 -9.15
CA PHE A 34 -2.78 6.15 -9.35
C PHE A 34 -3.48 7.41 -9.86
N LEU A 35 -3.08 8.59 -9.39
CA LEU A 35 -3.62 9.85 -9.88
C LEU A 35 -3.30 10.07 -11.36
N ALA A 36 -2.04 9.86 -11.77
CA ALA A 36 -1.63 9.90 -13.18
C ALA A 36 -2.41 8.89 -14.02
N GLY A 37 -2.57 7.66 -13.52
CA GLY A 37 -3.38 6.64 -14.16
C GLY A 37 -4.86 7.02 -14.34
N GLN A 38 -5.41 7.94 -13.55
CA GLN A 38 -6.79 8.41 -13.70
C GLN A 38 -6.98 9.34 -14.90
N PHE A 39 -5.95 10.10 -15.28
CA PHE A 39 -5.97 11.04 -16.40
C PHE A 39 -5.52 10.44 -17.73
N GLU A 40 -5.11 9.17 -17.72
CA GLU A 40 -4.65 8.46 -18.89
C GLU A 40 -5.81 8.06 -19.82
N ILE A 41 -5.66 8.33 -21.11
CA ILE A 41 -6.68 8.09 -22.14
C ILE A 41 -6.59 6.65 -22.65
N SER A 42 -5.37 6.09 -22.72
CA SER A 42 -5.18 4.70 -23.14
C SER A 42 -5.62 3.72 -22.05
N LYS A 43 -6.54 2.81 -22.39
CA LYS A 43 -7.00 1.75 -21.47
C LYS A 43 -5.84 0.87 -20.97
N GLU A 44 -4.87 0.57 -21.83
CA GLU A 44 -3.72 -0.24 -21.44
C GLU A 44 -2.87 0.48 -20.39
N LYS A 45 -2.55 1.75 -20.63
CA LYS A 45 -1.76 2.56 -19.68
C LYS A 45 -2.54 2.83 -18.40
N TYR A 46 -3.86 3.06 -18.45
CA TYR A 46 -4.73 3.16 -17.28
C TYR A 46 -4.57 1.93 -16.38
N HIS A 47 -4.62 0.74 -16.98
CA HIS A 47 -4.47 -0.53 -16.27
C HIS A 47 -3.03 -0.80 -15.82
N ALA A 48 -2.03 -0.32 -16.54
CA ALA A 48 -0.63 -0.42 -16.14
C ALA A 48 -0.36 0.36 -14.86
N HIS A 49 -0.81 1.62 -14.77
CA HIS A 49 -0.69 2.43 -13.55
C HIS A 49 -1.39 1.77 -12.35
N MET A 50 -2.61 1.27 -12.56
CA MET A 50 -3.35 0.56 -11.52
C MET A 50 -2.61 -0.68 -11.03
N PHE A 51 -2.02 -1.45 -11.95
CA PHE A 51 -1.31 -2.69 -11.62
C PHE A 51 0.02 -2.41 -10.90
N VAL A 52 0.86 -1.53 -11.46
CA VAL A 52 2.17 -1.17 -10.88
C VAL A 52 1.98 -0.56 -9.49
N GLY A 53 1.09 0.42 -9.35
CA GLY A 53 0.80 1.01 -8.05
C GLY A 53 0.29 -0.02 -7.05
N SER A 54 -0.59 -0.94 -7.48
CA SER A 54 -1.12 -1.98 -6.59
C SER A 54 -0.04 -2.96 -6.12
N ILE A 55 0.90 -3.36 -6.99
CA ILE A 55 2.03 -4.22 -6.61
C ILE A 55 2.92 -3.53 -5.58
N ILE A 56 3.26 -2.25 -5.80
CA ILE A 56 4.11 -1.50 -4.88
C ILE A 56 3.44 -1.43 -3.50
N VAL A 57 2.17 -1.03 -3.43
CA VAL A 57 1.42 -0.99 -2.16
C VAL A 57 1.36 -2.36 -1.50
N LEU A 58 1.10 -3.42 -2.27
CA LEU A 58 1.04 -4.79 -1.74
C LEU A 58 2.38 -5.23 -1.14
N PHE A 59 3.48 -4.94 -1.84
CA PHE A 59 4.83 -5.26 -1.37
C PHE A 59 5.11 -4.61 -0.01
N PHE A 60 4.83 -3.32 0.12
CA PHE A 60 5.07 -2.61 1.38
C PHE A 60 4.11 -2.98 2.49
N ALA A 61 2.83 -3.25 2.17
CA ALA A 61 1.89 -3.81 3.15
C ALA A 61 2.37 -5.19 3.65
N GLY A 62 2.89 -6.03 2.76
CA GLY A 62 3.48 -7.32 3.10
C GLY A 62 4.74 -7.19 3.95
N MET A 63 5.65 -6.30 3.60
CA MET A 63 6.86 -6.03 4.39
C MET A 63 6.53 -5.52 5.79
N SER A 64 5.61 -4.57 5.90
CA SER A 64 5.15 -4.04 7.19
C SER A 64 4.45 -5.11 8.05
N LEU A 65 3.71 -6.02 7.41
CA LEU A 65 3.11 -7.16 8.10
C LEU A 65 4.18 -8.14 8.59
N LEU A 66 5.18 -8.45 7.76
CA LEU A 66 6.30 -9.32 8.14
C LEU A 66 7.09 -8.71 9.29
N GLU A 67 7.39 -7.42 9.25
CA GLU A 67 8.05 -6.69 10.33
C GLU A 67 7.26 -6.83 11.63
N TYR A 68 5.95 -6.59 11.60
CA TYR A 68 5.08 -6.81 12.74
C TYR A 68 5.12 -8.25 13.26
N LEU A 69 5.06 -9.25 12.37
CA LEU A 69 5.12 -10.68 12.73
C LEU A 69 6.47 -11.05 13.36
N THR A 70 7.58 -10.54 12.84
CA THR A 70 8.90 -10.74 13.43
C THR A 70 9.06 -9.99 14.76
N GLY A 71 8.33 -8.89 14.94
CA GLY A 71 8.22 -8.16 16.20
C GLY A 71 7.71 -8.98 17.38
N PHE A 72 7.03 -10.12 17.15
CA PHE A 72 6.67 -11.04 18.23
C PHE A 72 7.87 -11.77 18.85
N LEU A 73 9.01 -11.80 18.16
CA LEU A 73 10.25 -12.39 18.67
C LEU A 73 11.03 -11.39 19.55
N ARG A 74 10.78 -10.08 19.42
CA ARG A 74 11.48 -9.03 20.19
C ARG A 74 11.36 -9.18 21.71
N PRO A 75 10.19 -9.52 22.28
CA PRO A 75 10.08 -9.77 23.72
C PRO A 75 10.96 -10.93 24.22
N ILE A 76 11.24 -11.92 23.36
CA ILE A 76 12.14 -13.04 23.69
C ILE A 76 13.59 -12.55 23.78
N LEU A 77 13.93 -11.50 23.02
CA LEU A 77 15.24 -10.84 23.02
C LEU A 77 15.35 -9.72 24.07
N GLY A 78 14.31 -9.49 24.89
CA GLY A 78 14.27 -8.41 25.88
C GLY A 78 13.96 -7.02 25.30
N GLU A 79 13.57 -6.93 24.03
CA GLU A 79 13.18 -5.70 23.36
C GLU A 79 11.68 -5.41 23.52
N GLU A 80 11.30 -4.13 23.36
CA GLU A 80 9.90 -3.70 23.43
C GLU A 80 9.05 -4.28 22.30
N ARG A 81 7.75 -4.48 22.57
CA ARG A 81 6.80 -4.97 21.57
C ARG A 81 6.54 -3.91 20.50
N ILE A 82 6.55 -4.33 19.24
CA ILE A 82 6.07 -3.50 18.14
C ILE A 82 4.55 -3.39 18.24
N THR A 83 4.04 -2.15 18.26
CA THR A 83 2.60 -1.87 18.23
C THR A 83 2.20 -1.32 16.86
N LEU A 84 1.06 -1.76 16.36
CA LEU A 84 0.51 -1.27 15.10
C LEU A 84 -0.15 0.09 15.32
N SER A 85 0.26 1.06 14.52
CA SER A 85 -0.37 2.37 14.48
C SER A 85 -1.52 2.43 13.46
N ALA A 86 -2.28 3.53 13.47
CA ALA A 86 -3.29 3.83 12.45
C ALA A 86 -2.75 3.71 11.01
N GLY A 87 -1.51 4.14 10.76
CA GLY A 87 -0.88 4.07 9.43
C GLY A 87 -0.73 2.63 8.93
N HIS A 88 -0.39 1.69 9.82
CA HIS A 88 -0.27 0.27 9.48
C HIS A 88 -1.63 -0.30 9.07
N TYR A 89 -2.68 -0.03 9.85
CA TYR A 89 -4.02 -0.54 9.55
C TYR A 89 -4.54 -0.01 8.21
N THR A 90 -4.33 1.27 7.91
CA THR A 90 -4.71 1.84 6.62
C THR A 90 -3.89 1.25 5.47
N LEU A 91 -2.60 1.00 5.67
CA LEU A 91 -1.74 0.38 4.66
C LEU A 91 -2.18 -1.07 4.38
N PHE A 92 -2.50 -1.85 5.41
CA PHE A 92 -3.00 -3.21 5.26
C PHE A 92 -4.34 -3.25 4.53
N LEU A 93 -5.27 -2.34 4.87
CA LEU A 93 -6.54 -2.21 4.14
C LEU A 93 -6.29 -1.84 2.67
N THR A 94 -5.39 -0.89 2.40
CA THR A 94 -5.02 -0.49 1.05
C THR A 94 -4.40 -1.66 0.29
N GLY A 95 -3.55 -2.46 0.94
CA GLY A 95 -2.98 -3.69 0.42
C GLY A 95 -4.02 -4.75 0.07
N LEU A 96 -5.03 -4.97 0.93
CA LEU A 96 -6.13 -5.89 0.64
C LEU A 96 -6.94 -5.44 -0.58
N VAL A 97 -7.22 -4.14 -0.69
CA VAL A 97 -7.89 -3.57 -1.86
C VAL A 97 -7.03 -3.74 -3.12
N ALA A 98 -5.72 -3.49 -3.04
CA ALA A 98 -4.76 -3.70 -4.13
C ALA A 98 -4.76 -5.17 -4.59
N LEU A 99 -4.73 -6.11 -3.64
CA LEU A 99 -4.77 -7.55 -3.90
C LEU A 99 -6.04 -7.94 -4.66
N PHE A 100 -7.20 -7.45 -4.20
CA PHE A 100 -8.48 -7.67 -4.87
C PHE A 100 -8.47 -7.15 -6.32
N MET A 101 -7.87 -5.98 -6.57
CA MET A 101 -7.77 -5.43 -7.94
C MET A 101 -6.92 -6.31 -8.86
N ILE A 102 -5.78 -6.80 -8.36
CA ILE A 102 -4.89 -7.68 -9.14
C ILE A 102 -5.61 -8.98 -9.49
N PHE A 103 -6.24 -9.65 -8.51
CA PHE A 103 -6.95 -10.90 -8.76
C PHE A 103 -8.20 -10.74 -9.63
N LYS A 104 -8.97 -9.67 -9.43
CA LYS A 104 -10.14 -9.37 -10.28
C LYS A 104 -9.75 -9.22 -11.76
N LYS A 105 -8.59 -8.64 -12.05
CA LYS A 105 -8.10 -8.50 -13.42
C LYS A 105 -7.69 -9.86 -14.00
N ARG A 106 -7.04 -10.71 -13.20
CA ARG A 106 -6.65 -12.08 -13.60
C ARG A 106 -7.86 -12.95 -13.95
N MET A 107 -8.91 -12.93 -13.13
CA MET A 107 -10.15 -13.69 -13.36
C MET A 107 -10.97 -13.24 -14.59
N ARG A 108 -10.66 -12.07 -15.20
CA ARG A 108 -11.32 -11.60 -16.42
C ARG A 108 -10.51 -11.85 -17.69
N SER A 109 -9.27 -12.32 -17.55
CA SER A 109 -8.36 -12.59 -18.67
C SER A 109 -8.24 -14.10 -18.98
N GLU A 110 -9.00 -14.93 -18.26
CA GLU A 110 -9.23 -16.35 -18.49
C GLU A 110 -10.71 -16.53 -18.87
#